data_AF-A0A852A9B1-F1
#
_entry.id   AF-A0A852A9B1-F1
#
_cell.length_a   1.000
_cell.length_b   1.000
_cell.length_c   1.000
_cell.angle_alpha   90.00
_cell.angle_beta   90.00
_cell.angle_gamma   90.00
#
_symmetry.space_group_name_H-M   'P 1'
#
loop_
_entity.id
_entity.type
_entity.pdbx_description
1 polymer ?
#
loop_
_entity_poly.entity_id
_entity_poly.type
_entity_poly.pdbx_seq_one_letter_code
_entity_poly.pdbx_strand_id
1 'polypeptide(L)' 'GQDSSWILPNLPSKCTWTATTPASKSPHSCVPLTEEKKILPNILKKIGCTPMVQINKIGKSYGLKCELCECPLASR' A
#
# COMPACT_ATOMS: atom_id res chain seq x y z
N GLY A 1 -21.20 15.87 31.50
CA GLY A 1 -21.57 14.97 30.39
C GLY A 1 -20.29 14.63 29.67
N GLN A 2 -19.81 13.39 29.79
CA GLN A 2 -18.61 12.92 29.11
C GLN A 2 -18.97 12.42 27.72
N ASP A 3 -18.23 12.87 26.72
CA ASP A 3 -18.31 12.45 25.33
C ASP A 3 -17.82 11.00 25.22
N SER A 4 -18.73 10.05 25.47
CA SER A 4 -18.46 8.62 25.63
C SER A 4 -18.16 7.87 24.32
N SER A 5 -18.13 8.58 23.20
CA SER A 5 -18.04 8.00 21.85
C SER A 5 -16.63 8.00 21.25
N TRP A 6 -15.67 8.72 21.85
CA TRP A 6 -14.34 8.88 21.27
C TRP A 6 -13.45 7.66 21.55
N ILE A 7 -13.08 6.95 20.49
CA ILE A 7 -12.21 5.78 20.56
C ILE A 7 -10.76 6.24 20.36
N LEU A 8 -9.87 5.83 21.28
CA LEU A 8 -8.46 6.18 21.23
C LEU A 8 -7.74 5.46 20.07
N PRO A 9 -6.96 6.16 19.23
CA PRO A 9 -6.41 5.56 18.01
C PRO A 9 -5.28 4.55 18.26
N ASN A 10 -4.73 4.46 19.48
CA ASN A 10 -3.63 3.58 19.83
C ASN A 10 -4.06 2.27 20.52
N LEU A 11 -5.37 1.98 20.58
CA LEU A 11 -5.87 0.71 21.08
C LEU A 11 -5.24 -0.46 20.30
N PRO A 12 -4.88 -1.57 20.97
CA PRO A 12 -4.32 -2.72 20.28
C PRO A 12 -5.31 -3.27 19.24
N SER A 13 -4.76 -3.71 18.11
CA SER A 13 -5.57 -4.31 17.04
C SER A 13 -6.29 -5.56 17.54
N LYS A 14 -7.57 -5.70 17.14
CA LYS A 14 -8.38 -6.90 17.38
C LYS A 14 -8.35 -7.87 16.20
N CYS A 15 -7.60 -7.56 15.14
CA CYS A 15 -7.48 -8.41 13.96
C CYS A 15 -6.84 -9.76 14.36
N THR A 16 -7.47 -10.86 13.94
CA THR A 16 -7.02 -12.22 14.26
C THR A 16 -6.12 -12.82 13.17
N TRP A 17 -5.69 -12.02 12.19
CA TRP A 17 -4.80 -12.49 11.13
C TRP A 17 -3.44 -12.92 11.68
N THR A 18 -2.92 -14.03 11.14
CA THR A 18 -1.56 -14.52 11.38
C THR A 18 -0.95 -14.97 10.05
N ALA A 19 0.38 -15.13 10.00
CA ALA A 19 1.09 -15.54 8.78
C ALA A 19 0.63 -16.90 8.22
N THR A 20 0.01 -17.75 9.05
CA THR A 20 -0.52 -19.06 8.65
C THR A 20 -2.00 -19.03 8.26
N THR A 21 -2.70 -17.90 8.48
CA THR A 21 -4.12 -17.77 8.15
C THR A 21 -4.29 -17.68 6.63
N PRO A 22 -5.04 -18.62 6.01
CA PRO A 22 -5.34 -18.54 4.58
C PRO A 22 -6.16 -17.30 4.23
N ALA A 23 -5.91 -16.70 3.07
CA ALA A 23 -6.65 -15.51 2.61
C ALA A 23 -8.17 -15.76 2.54
N SER A 24 -8.60 -16.98 2.23
CA SER A 24 -10.03 -17.36 2.17
C SER A 24 -10.76 -17.30 3.51
N LYS A 25 -10.04 -17.30 4.64
CA LYS A 25 -10.62 -17.15 5.98
C LYS A 25 -10.67 -15.69 6.44
N SER A 26 -10.20 -14.75 5.61
CA SER A 26 -10.25 -13.33 5.93
C SER A 26 -11.72 -12.88 6.00
N PRO A 27 -12.14 -12.21 7.10
CA PRO A 27 -13.47 -11.61 7.18
C PRO A 27 -13.56 -10.27 6.43
N HIS A 28 -12.45 -9.80 5.83
CA HIS A 28 -12.36 -8.51 5.17
C HIS A 28 -12.71 -8.59 3.69
N SER A 29 -13.28 -7.52 3.14
CA SER A 29 -13.45 -7.36 1.70
C SER A 29 -12.08 -7.16 1.04
N CYS A 30 -11.76 -7.99 0.06
CA CYS A 30 -10.52 -7.92 -0.72
C CYS A 30 -10.86 -7.51 -2.16
N VAL A 31 -10.36 -6.36 -2.59
CA VAL A 31 -10.54 -5.86 -3.95
C VAL A 31 -9.24 -6.10 -4.74
N PRO A 32 -9.28 -6.84 -5.86
CA PRO A 32 -8.08 -7.07 -6.67
C PRO A 32 -7.67 -5.80 -7.42
N LEU A 33 -6.39 -5.71 -7.77
CA LEU A 33 -5.89 -4.66 -8.67
C LEU A 33 -6.53 -4.82 -10.05
N THR A 34 -7.06 -3.71 -10.56
CA THR A 34 -7.64 -3.64 -11.91
C THR A 34 -6.62 -3.11 -12.90
N GLU A 35 -6.62 -3.62 -14.13
CA GLU A 35 -5.79 -3.09 -15.21
C GLU A 35 -6.09 -1.62 -15.51
N GLU A 36 -5.04 -0.87 -15.88
CA GLU A 36 -5.19 0.54 -16.25
C GLU A 36 -5.91 0.66 -17.60
N LYS A 37 -7.00 1.43 -17.61
CA LYS A 37 -7.77 1.73 -18.82
C LYS A 37 -7.16 2.92 -19.56
N LYS A 38 -7.20 2.89 -20.90
CA LYS A 38 -6.74 4.00 -21.76
C LYS A 38 -7.48 5.32 -21.48
N ILE A 39 -8.79 5.25 -21.28
CA ILE A 39 -9.63 6.39 -20.92
C ILE A 39 -10.13 6.15 -19.50
N LEU A 40 -9.71 7.02 -18.58
CA LEU A 40 -10.11 6.94 -17.19
C LEU A 40 -11.43 7.69 -16.99
N PRO A 41 -12.39 7.11 -16.26
CA PRO A 41 -13.68 7.76 -16.04
C PRO A 41 -13.59 8.97 -15.10
N ASN A 42 -12.56 9.03 -14.25
CA ASN A 42 -12.24 10.17 -13.40
C ASN A 42 -10.79 10.08 -12.88
N ILE A 43 -10.33 11.14 -12.23
CA ILE A 43 -8.95 11.25 -11.73
C ILE A 43 -8.61 10.24 -10.62
N LEU A 44 -9.59 9.80 -9.82
CA LEU A 44 -9.35 8.83 -8.75
C LEU A 44 -8.92 7.47 -9.30
N LYS A 45 -9.29 7.15 -10.55
CA LYS A 45 -8.82 5.93 -11.24
C LYS A 45 -7.36 5.98 -11.67
N LYS A 46 -6.66 7.10 -11.45
CA LYS A 46 -5.21 7.19 -11.62
C LYS A 46 -4.42 6.89 -10.32
N ILE A 47 -5.10 6.68 -9.19
CA ILE A 47 -4.48 6.29 -7.92
C ILE A 47 -4.10 4.81 -7.98
N GLY A 48 -2.87 4.48 -7.56
CA GLY A 48 -2.30 3.14 -7.71
C GLY A 48 -1.55 2.98 -9.03
N CYS A 49 -1.13 1.75 -9.35
CA CYS A 49 -0.29 1.45 -10.53
C CYS A 49 0.96 2.35 -10.63
N THR A 50 1.47 2.85 -9.51
CA THR A 50 2.65 3.70 -9.47
C THR A 50 3.87 2.89 -9.89
N PRO A 51 4.71 3.39 -10.81
CA PRO A 51 5.86 2.64 -11.30
C PRO A 51 6.85 2.35 -10.16
N MET A 52 7.43 1.17 -10.18
CA MET A 52 8.59 0.85 -9.34
C MET A 52 9.85 1.24 -10.11
N VAL A 53 10.62 2.20 -9.60
CA VAL A 53 11.77 2.78 -10.30
C VAL A 53 13.07 2.34 -9.66
N GLN A 54 13.99 1.82 -10.48
CA GLN A 54 15.31 1.35 -10.03
C GLN A 54 16.23 2.50 -9.61
N ILE A 55 16.90 2.32 -8.47
CA ILE A 55 17.89 3.26 -7.93
C ILE A 55 19.30 2.90 -8.41
N ASN A 56 19.70 3.55 -9.50
CA ASN A 56 20.92 3.19 -10.23
C ASN A 56 22.23 3.69 -9.61
N LYS A 57 22.20 4.85 -8.95
CA LYS A 57 23.43 5.54 -8.50
C LYS A 57 23.66 5.42 -7.00
N ILE A 58 22.65 5.75 -6.18
CA ILE A 58 22.77 5.77 -4.73
C ILE A 58 23.08 4.37 -4.19
N GLY A 59 22.38 3.32 -4.63
CA GLY A 59 22.67 1.96 -4.17
C GLY A 59 24.13 1.56 -4.42
N LYS A 60 24.65 1.88 -5.61
CA LYS A 60 26.05 1.62 -5.96
C LYS A 60 27.04 2.45 -5.13
N SER A 61 26.74 3.72 -4.87
CA SER A 61 27.64 4.58 -4.08
C SER A 61 27.80 4.12 -2.63
N TYR A 62 26.83 3.36 -2.09
CA TYR A 62 26.88 2.76 -0.76
C TYR A 62 27.26 1.26 -0.79
N GLY A 63 27.70 0.74 -1.93
CA GLY A 63 28.17 -0.65 -2.06
C GLY A 63 27.06 -1.71 -1.96
N LEU A 64 25.79 -1.33 -2.16
CA LEU A 64 24.68 -2.29 -2.20
C LEU A 64 24.84 -3.21 -3.42
N LYS A 65 24.71 -4.52 -3.18
CA LYS A 65 24.79 -5.57 -4.20
C LYS A 65 23.42 -6.06 -4.67
N CYS A 66 22.33 -5.65 -4.01
CA CYS A 66 20.97 -5.95 -4.41
C CYS A 66 20.43 -4.93 -5.40
N GLU A 67 19.36 -5.29 -6.11
CA GLU A 67 18.56 -4.35 -6.87
C GLU A 67 17.69 -3.53 -5.90
N LEU A 68 17.93 -2.22 -5.85
CA LEU A 68 17.15 -1.29 -5.04
C LEU A 68 16.13 -0.57 -5.93
N CYS A 69 14.87 -0.60 -5.54
CA CYS A 69 13.77 0.06 -6.24
C CYS A 69 12.90 0.83 -5.26
N GLU A 70 12.40 1.99 -5.69
CA GLU A 70 11.53 2.85 -4.88
C GLU A 70 10.27 3.24 -5.68
N CYS A 71 9.20 3.54 -4.95
CA CYS A 71 7.98 4.10 -5.52
C CYS A 71 8.11 5.63 -5.51
N PRO A 72 8.29 6.30 -6.65
CA PRO A 72 8.36 7.75 -6.68
C PRO A 72 6.97 8.33 -6.36
N LEU A 73 6.97 9.47 -5.65
CA LEU A 73 5.79 10.31 -5.64
C LEU A 73 5.52 10.76 -7.07
N ALA A 74 4.42 10.29 -7.64
CA ALA A 74 3.93 10.76 -8.93
C ALA A 74 3.30 12.15 -8.74
N SER A 75 4.14 13.15 -8.46
CA SER A 75 3.77 14.56 -8.54
C SER A 75 3.55 14.89 -10.02
N ARG A 76 2.34 15.31 -10.36
CA ARG A 76 2.09 16.00 -11.63
C ARG A 76 2.85 17.32 -11.67
#